data_AF-A0A2N5JM46-F1
#
_entry.id   AF-A0A2N5JM46-F1
#
_cell.length_a   1.000
_cell.length_b   1.000
_cell.length_c   1.000
_cell.angle_alpha   90.00
_cell.angle_beta   90.00
_cell.angle_gamma   90.00
#
_symmetry.space_group_name_H-M   'P 1'
#
loop_
_entity.id
_entity.type
_entity.pdbx_description
1 polymer ?
#
loop_
_entity_poly.entity_id
_entity_poly.type
_entity_poly.pdbx_seq_one_letter_code
_entity_poly.pdbx_strand_id
1 'polypeptide(L)'
;MRKFNFDTASAHAQILLQVPNSILLVKTSLGTLDIPLEVWREEVKKLGLNPDRVMPLKYVPTQEEHRFYFKVADIYLDAYP
;
A
#
# COMPACT_ATOMS: atom_id res chain seq x y z
N MET A 1 -4.11 3.64 16.90
CA MET A 1 -5.21 2.86 16.27
C MET A 1 -4.60 2.15 15.06
N ARG A 2 -4.63 0.82 15.01
CA ARG A 2 -4.02 0.05 13.91
C ARG A 2 -5.05 -0.05 12.78
N LYS A 3 -4.88 0.76 11.72
CA LYS A 3 -5.78 0.81 10.54
C LYS A 3 -5.66 -0.40 9.59
N PHE A 4 -4.81 -1.37 9.91
CA PHE A 4 -4.61 -2.54 9.06
C PHE A 4 -5.74 -3.55 9.24
N ASN A 5 -6.31 -4.01 8.12
CA ASN A 5 -7.20 -5.16 8.06
C ASN A 5 -7.04 -5.89 6.71
N PHE A 6 -7.42 -7.17 6.67
CA PHE A 6 -7.29 -8.03 5.49
C PHE A 6 -8.26 -7.65 4.36
N ASP A 7 -9.45 -7.15 4.71
CA ASP A 7 -10.48 -6.77 3.73
C ASP A 7 -10.01 -5.61 2.85
N THR A 8 -9.36 -4.61 3.44
CA THR A 8 -8.70 -3.50 2.72
C THR A 8 -7.60 -4.02 1.81
N ALA A 9 -6.79 -4.97 2.30
CA ALA A 9 -5.72 -5.55 1.48
C ALA A 9 -6.26 -6.27 0.24
N SER A 10 -7.30 -7.07 0.43
CA SER A 10 -7.97 -7.78 -0.66
C SER A 10 -8.66 -6.81 -1.64
N ALA A 11 -9.35 -5.79 -1.14
CA ALA A 11 -9.98 -4.76 -1.97
C ALA A 11 -8.95 -3.99 -2.82
N HIS A 12 -7.82 -3.59 -2.24
CA HIS A 12 -6.73 -2.95 -2.99
C HIS A 12 -6.14 -3.88 -4.06
N ALA A 13 -5.98 -5.18 -3.77
CA ALA A 13 -5.51 -6.15 -4.75
C ALA A 13 -6.47 -6.28 -5.94
N GLN A 14 -7.80 -6.26 -5.69
CA GLN A 14 -8.81 -6.23 -6.74
C GLN A 14 -8.72 -4.96 -7.60
N ILE A 15 -8.43 -3.80 -7.00
CA ILE A 15 -8.20 -2.56 -7.77
C ILE A 15 -6.99 -2.70 -8.69
N LEU A 16 -5.87 -3.23 -8.20
CA LEU A 16 -4.66 -3.46 -9.00
C LEU A 16 -4.90 -4.44 -10.16
N LEU A 17 -5.80 -5.42 -9.97
CA LEU A 17 -6.21 -6.35 -11.02
C LEU A 17 -6.96 -5.63 -12.16
N GLN A 18 -7.86 -4.71 -11.83
CA GLN A 18 -8.68 -3.97 -12.79
C GLN A 18 -7.92 -2.82 -13.48
N VAL A 19 -6.92 -2.24 -12.81
CA VAL A 19 -6.14 -1.11 -13.34
C VAL A 19 -4.72 -1.57 -13.69
N PRO A 20 -4.45 -1.97 -14.94
CA PRO A 20 -3.12 -2.40 -15.34
C PRO A 20 -2.09 -1.28 -15.18
N ASN A 21 -0.82 -1.63 -14.95
CA ASN A 21 0.31 -0.72 -14.74
C ASN A 21 0.24 0.23 -13.52
N SER A 22 -0.85 0.20 -12.75
CA SER A 22 -0.89 0.95 -11.47
C SER A 22 0.01 0.30 -10.42
N ILE A 23 0.46 1.09 -9.45
CA ILE A 23 1.22 0.62 -8.29
C ILE A 23 0.53 1.06 -7.01
N LEU A 24 0.70 0.30 -5.94
CA LEU A 24 0.20 0.63 -4.62
C LEU A 24 1.38 1.00 -3.70
N LEU A 25 1.31 2.21 -3.14
CA LEU A 25 2.25 2.69 -2.16
C LEU A 25 1.71 2.43 -0.75
N VAL A 26 2.41 1.62 0.05
CA VAL A 26 1.99 1.25 1.41
C VAL A 26 2.88 1.93 2.43
N LYS A 27 2.28 2.73 3.32
CA LYS A 27 3.00 3.34 4.44
C LYS A 27 3.36 2.27 5.48
N THR A 28 4.64 2.14 5.78
CA THR A 28 5.11 1.30 6.89
C THR A 28 5.38 2.15 8.13
N SER A 29 5.14 1.56 9.29
CA SER A 29 5.51 2.11 10.59
C SER A 29 7.00 1.83 10.84
N LEU A 30 7.75 2.88 11.18
CA LEU A 30 9.06 2.76 11.85
C LEU A 30 10.13 1.89 11.16
N GLY A 31 10.23 1.93 9.83
CA GLY A 31 11.43 1.44 9.12
C GLY A 31 11.71 -0.07 9.22
N THR A 32 10.84 -0.85 9.85
CA THR A 32 10.85 -2.31 9.80
C THR A 32 9.99 -2.80 8.65
N LEU A 33 10.43 -3.88 7.99
CA LEU A 33 9.64 -4.66 7.04
C LEU A 33 8.36 -5.11 7.73
N ASP A 34 7.32 -4.32 7.51
CA ASP A 34 6.12 -4.33 8.33
C ASP A 34 5.18 -5.41 7.80
N ILE A 35 4.72 -6.30 8.69
CA ILE A 35 3.72 -7.35 8.44
C ILE A 35 2.61 -6.92 7.46
N PRO A 36 2.07 -5.67 7.53
CA PRO A 36 1.14 -5.16 6.53
C PRO A 36 1.59 -5.35 5.08
N LEU A 37 2.83 -4.96 4.71
CA LEU A 37 3.29 -4.98 3.31
C LEU A 37 3.23 -6.37 2.69
N GLU A 38 3.67 -7.39 3.44
CA GLU A 38 3.66 -8.78 2.96
C GLU A 38 2.25 -9.31 2.76
N VAL A 39 1.28 -8.86 3.57
CA VAL A 39 -0.13 -9.21 3.34
C VAL A 39 -0.62 -8.67 2.00
N TRP A 40 -0.34 -7.41 1.66
CA TRP A 40 -0.70 -6.88 0.35
C TRP A 40 -0.02 -7.63 -0.80
N ARG A 41 1.28 -7.95 -0.66
CA ARG A 41 2.03 -8.71 -1.67
C ARG A 41 1.42 -10.09 -1.90
N GLU A 42 1.04 -10.80 -0.84
CA GLU A 42 0.41 -12.10 -0.95
C GLU A 42 -1.01 -12.02 -1.54
N GLU A 43 -1.83 -11.02 -1.19
CA GLU A 43 -3.14 -10.82 -1.83
C GLU A 43 -3.02 -10.56 -3.34
N VAL A 44 -2.06 -9.73 -3.75
CA VAL A 44 -1.76 -9.45 -5.16
C VAL A 44 -1.27 -10.71 -5.89
N LYS A 45 -0.39 -11.48 -5.25
CA LYS A 45 0.14 -12.74 -5.79
C LYS A 45 -0.94 -13.82 -5.97
N LYS A 46 -1.91 -13.93 -5.05
CA LYS A 46 -3.07 -14.83 -5.18
C LYS A 46 -3.90 -14.54 -6.43
N LEU A 47 -3.92 -13.29 -6.89
CA LEU A 47 -4.60 -12.85 -8.12
C LEU A 47 -3.72 -12.98 -9.37
N GLY A 48 -2.51 -13.57 -9.27
CA GLY A 48 -1.59 -13.73 -10.38
C GLY A 48 -0.88 -12.44 -10.81
N LEU A 49 -0.90 -11.41 -9.98
CA LEU A 49 -0.24 -10.13 -10.25
C LEU A 49 1.20 -10.10 -9.72
N ASN A 50 2.05 -9.26 -10.30
CA ASN A 50 3.41 -9.06 -9.82
C ASN A 50 3.39 -8.38 -8.42
N PRO A 51 3.93 -9.00 -7.36
CA PRO A 51 4.01 -8.41 -6.03
C PRO A 51 4.87 -7.13 -5.96
N ASP A 52 5.75 -6.89 -6.92
CA ASP A 52 6.55 -5.65 -7.02
C ASP A 52 5.68 -4.42 -7.30
N ARG A 53 4.41 -4.59 -7.69
CA ARG A 53 3.42 -3.50 -7.79
C ARG A 53 3.03 -2.95 -6.43
N VAL A 54 3.38 -3.62 -5.33
CA VAL A 54 3.18 -3.14 -3.95
C VAL A 54 4.53 -2.67 -3.40
N MET A 55 4.67 -1.36 -3.25
CA MET A 55 5.92 -0.71 -2.85
C MET A 55 5.78 -0.06 -1.47
N PRO A 56 6.77 -0.18 -0.59
CA PRO A 56 6.76 0.53 0.68
C PRO A 56 7.08 2.02 0.49
N LEU A 57 6.40 2.87 1.23
CA LEU A 57 6.84 4.25 1.43
C LEU A 57 7.94 4.30 2.48
N LYS A 58 9.02 5.04 2.18
CA LYS A 58 10.07 5.29 3.16
C LYS A 58 9.49 6.10 4.33
N TYR A 59 9.87 5.73 5.55
CA TYR A 59 9.59 6.57 6.70
C TYR A 59 10.31 7.92 6.56
N VAL A 60 9.58 9.00 6.80
CA VAL A 60 10.11 10.36 6.83
C VAL A 60 9.75 11.01 8.17
N PRO A 61 10.70 11.68 8.84
CA PRO A 61 10.52 12.15 10.22
C PRO A 61 9.59 13.35 10.35
N THR A 62 9.39 14.13 9.28
CA THR A 62 8.56 15.35 9.33
C THR A 62 7.24 15.20 8.56
N GLN A 63 6.23 15.96 9.00
CA GLN A 63 4.96 16.07 8.28
C GLN A 63 5.13 16.74 6.91
N GLU A 64 6.10 17.64 6.77
CA GLU A 64 6.38 18.31 5.49
C GLU A 64 6.94 17.33 4.45
N GLU A 65 7.91 16.51 4.84
CA GLU A 65 8.41 15.43 3.98
C GLU A 65 7.32 14.40 3.69
N HIS A 66 6.47 14.08 4.68
CA HIS A 66 5.35 13.18 4.45
C HIS A 66 4.38 13.73 3.41
N ARG A 67 4.19 15.06 3.38
CA ARG A 67 3.37 15.73 2.36
C ARG A 67 3.92 15.65 0.96
N PHE A 68 5.20 15.34 0.79
CA PHE A 68 5.73 15.08 -0.55
C PHE A 68 5.08 13.87 -1.20
N TYR A 69 4.75 12.83 -0.42
CA TYR A 69 4.00 11.69 -0.93
C TYR A 69 2.62 12.10 -1.45
N PHE A 70 2.02 13.15 -0.88
CA PHE A 70 0.75 13.67 -1.36
C PHE A 70 0.82 14.22 -2.80
N LYS A 71 2.01 14.63 -3.24
CA LYS A 71 2.23 15.23 -4.57
C LYS A 71 2.53 14.20 -5.66
N VAL A 72 2.95 12.99 -5.29
CA VAL A 72 3.37 11.94 -6.25
C VAL A 72 2.32 10.85 -6.42
N ALA A 73 1.38 10.71 -5.48
CA ALA A 73 0.30 9.74 -5.64
C ALA A 73 -0.87 10.37 -6.41
N ASP A 74 -1.37 9.62 -7.41
CA ASP A 74 -2.50 10.04 -8.23
C ASP A 74 -3.82 10.02 -7.44
N ILE A 75 -3.97 9.03 -6.55
CA ILE A 75 -5.16 8.83 -5.71
C ILE A 75 -4.78 8.31 -4.32
N TYR A 76 -5.67 8.52 -3.35
CA TYR A 76 -5.56 7.97 -1.99
C TYR A 76 -6.69 7.00 -1.73
N LEU A 77 -6.33 5.84 -1.17
CA LEU A 77 -7.26 4.82 -0.73
C LEU A 77 -7.24 4.80 0.80
N ASP A 78 -8.40 5.02 1.43
CA ASP A 78 -8.52 4.86 2.88
C ASP A 78 -8.77 3.39 3.22
N ALA A 79 -8.36 2.99 4.42
CA ALA A 79 -8.70 1.67 4.94
C ALA A 79 -10.15 1.67 5.46
N TYR A 80 -10.83 0.55 5.31
CA TYR A 80 -12.19 0.33 5.81
C TYR A 80 -12.33 -1.11 6.33
N PRO A 81 -13.15 -1.39 7.36
CA PRO A 81 -13.88 -0.43 8.18
C PRO A 81 -13.00 0.44 9.09
#